data_AF-A0A7N2LF70-F1
#
_entry.id   AF-A0A7N2LF70-F1
#
_cell.length_a   1.000
_cell.length_b   1.000
_cell.length_c   1.000
_cell.angle_alpha   90.00
_cell.angle_beta   90.00
_cell.angle_gamma   90.00
#
_symmetry.space_group_name_H-M   'P 1'
#
loop_
_entity.id
_entity.type
_entity.pdbx_description
1 polymer ?
#
loop_
_entity_poly.entity_id
_entity_poly.type
_entity_poly.pdbx_seq_one_letter_code
_entity_poly.pdbx_strand_id
1 'polypeptide(L)'
;MFKVGFDSAMEAKEGLNGFKVGSLPTIIYIPDFISESEQTMLLNNVYGAPVSKWKSLKNRRLQNWGGVVHEKGLLPQELPLWLTKITEKIYEESGLFPSAINHVLINEYLPNQGIMPHQDGPAYFPVVAILSLGSPAVMDFTSHSRLRSCTNNVEDTNSDGRTSDIGKEKFLGDNHSCSIVLMPRSLLIFKDEAYSDYLHGIKDSEVQEYDGAVNEIEALKHSVQDQQQFGSDVGSEEMRTQEFKTIHRNTNRISLTCRLVLKVHKKLFKF
;
A
#
# COMPACT_ATOMS: atom_id res chain seq x y z
N MET A 1 -24.77 -26.98 7.02
CA MET A 1 -24.87 -25.61 7.58
C MET A 1 -23.67 -24.82 7.05
N PHE A 2 -23.77 -24.24 5.84
CA PHE A 2 -22.66 -23.58 5.12
C PHE A 2 -23.13 -22.27 4.45
N LYS A 3 -24.04 -21.53 5.09
CA LYS A 3 -24.60 -20.28 4.51
C LYS A 3 -24.03 -18.99 5.13
N VAL A 4 -23.31 -19.08 6.25
CA VAL A 4 -22.85 -17.90 7.01
C VAL A 4 -21.60 -17.24 6.41
N GLY A 5 -20.80 -17.96 5.61
CA GLY A 5 -19.53 -17.43 5.08
C GLY A 5 -19.62 -16.67 3.75
N PHE A 6 -20.70 -16.83 2.99
CA PHE A 6 -20.82 -16.19 1.66
C PHE A 6 -21.40 -14.78 1.76
N ASP A 7 -22.40 -14.60 2.64
CA ASP A 7 -23.08 -13.32 2.83
C ASP A 7 -22.14 -12.29 3.51
N SER A 8 -21.36 -12.72 4.51
CA SER A 8 -20.36 -11.86 5.18
C SER A 8 -19.23 -11.39 4.24
N ALA A 9 -18.77 -12.25 3.33
CA ALA A 9 -17.74 -11.87 2.34
C ALA A 9 -18.28 -10.95 1.22
N MET A 10 -19.58 -11.06 0.91
CA MET A 10 -20.27 -10.15 -0.01
C MET A 10 -20.50 -8.77 0.64
N GLU A 11 -20.97 -8.73 1.90
CA GLU A 11 -21.15 -7.49 2.66
C GLU A 11 -19.82 -6.75 2.91
N ALA A 12 -18.74 -7.47 3.26
CA ALA A 12 -17.40 -6.88 3.40
C ALA A 12 -16.90 -6.27 2.07
N LYS A 13 -17.16 -6.93 0.93
CA LYS A 13 -16.81 -6.42 -0.40
C LYS A 13 -17.61 -5.18 -0.80
N GLU A 14 -18.87 -5.08 -0.40
CA GLU A 14 -19.67 -3.87 -0.64
C GLU A 14 -19.20 -2.69 0.20
N GLY A 15 -18.78 -2.94 1.45
CA GLY A 15 -18.20 -1.92 2.34
C GLY A 15 -16.90 -1.29 1.81
N LEU A 16 -16.07 -2.05 1.09
CA LEU A 16 -14.80 -1.54 0.54
C LEU A 16 -14.96 -0.64 -0.70
N ASN A 17 -16.12 -0.61 -1.34
CA ASN A 17 -16.31 0.19 -2.56
C ASN A 17 -16.15 1.69 -2.30
N GLY A 18 -16.52 2.17 -1.11
CA GLY A 18 -16.35 3.57 -0.70
C GLY A 18 -14.90 3.97 -0.40
N PHE A 19 -13.97 3.01 -0.34
CA PHE A 19 -12.57 3.24 -0.01
C PHE A 19 -11.64 3.06 -1.21
N LYS A 20 -12.16 2.77 -2.40
CA LYS A 20 -11.38 2.72 -3.63
C LYS A 20 -10.91 4.12 -4.00
N VAL A 21 -9.64 4.25 -4.39
CA VAL A 21 -9.03 5.56 -4.69
C VAL A 21 -8.40 5.57 -6.08
N GLY A 22 -8.50 6.71 -6.76
CA GLY A 22 -7.91 6.92 -8.08
C GLY A 22 -8.62 6.16 -9.20
N SER A 23 -7.98 6.13 -10.37
CA SER A 23 -8.47 5.41 -11.56
C SER A 23 -8.18 3.90 -11.52
N LEU A 24 -7.36 3.44 -10.56
CA LEU A 24 -7.03 2.03 -10.35
C LEU A 24 -7.93 1.45 -9.23
N PRO A 25 -9.08 0.83 -9.55
CA PRO A 25 -10.02 0.30 -8.55
C PRO A 25 -9.46 -0.89 -7.73
N THR A 26 -8.22 -1.28 -8.02
CA THR A 26 -7.45 -2.30 -7.33
C THR A 26 -6.64 -1.75 -6.16
N ILE A 27 -6.74 -0.45 -5.88
CA ILE A 27 -6.15 0.26 -4.74
C ILE A 27 -7.28 0.74 -3.82
N ILE A 28 -7.16 0.44 -2.54
CA ILE A 28 -8.15 0.73 -1.50
C ILE A 28 -7.43 1.41 -0.34
N TYR A 29 -7.91 2.58 0.08
CA TYR A 29 -7.34 3.35 1.18
C TYR A 29 -8.40 3.58 2.26
N ILE A 30 -8.13 3.09 3.47
CA ILE A 30 -9.01 3.23 4.62
C ILE A 30 -8.32 4.14 5.65
N PRO A 31 -8.76 5.40 5.83
CA PRO A 31 -8.26 6.26 6.89
C PRO A 31 -8.71 5.73 8.26
N ASP A 32 -7.98 6.08 9.32
CA ASP A 32 -8.38 5.78 10.71
C ASP A 32 -8.72 4.30 11.00
N PHE A 33 -8.10 3.37 10.26
CA PHE A 33 -8.35 1.93 10.40
C PHE A 33 -8.05 1.42 11.82
N ILE A 34 -7.16 2.09 12.55
CA ILE A 34 -6.95 1.87 13.97
C ILE A 34 -7.10 3.18 14.76
N SER A 35 -7.41 3.05 16.04
CA SER A 35 -7.39 4.13 17.02
C SER A 35 -5.97 4.56 17.40
N GLU A 36 -5.84 5.74 18.00
CA GLU A 36 -4.56 6.23 18.55
C GLU A 36 -4.00 5.32 19.65
N SER A 37 -4.88 4.75 20.48
CA SER A 37 -4.49 3.80 21.53
C SER A 37 -3.91 2.53 20.93
N GLU A 38 -4.54 1.97 19.89
CA GLU A 38 -4.01 0.83 19.15
C GLU A 38 -2.66 1.14 18.50
N GLN A 39 -2.51 2.31 17.88
CA GLN A 39 -1.21 2.75 17.33
C GLN A 39 -0.14 2.80 18.42
N THR A 40 -0.44 3.38 19.58
CA THR A 40 0.50 3.47 20.71
C THR A 40 0.92 2.08 21.19
N MET A 41 -0.04 1.17 21.36
CA MET A 41 0.25 -0.22 21.74
C MET A 41 1.09 -0.95 20.69
N LEU A 42 0.81 -0.75 19.39
CA LEU A 42 1.58 -1.36 18.31
C LEU A 42 3.01 -0.84 18.28
N LEU A 43 3.21 0.48 18.38
CA LEU A 43 4.54 1.08 18.42
C LEU A 43 5.34 0.55 19.62
N ASN A 44 4.73 0.47 20.81
CA ASN A 44 5.38 -0.09 21.99
C ASN A 44 5.81 -1.56 21.78
N ASN A 45 4.97 -2.39 21.16
CA ASN A 45 5.33 -3.77 20.84
C ASN A 45 6.44 -3.87 19.78
N VAL A 46 6.39 -3.03 18.75
CA VAL A 46 7.39 -2.98 17.68
C VAL A 46 8.76 -2.60 18.24
N TYR A 47 8.84 -1.53 19.04
CA TYR A 47 10.11 -1.09 19.63
C TYR A 47 10.57 -1.96 20.80
N GLY A 48 9.63 -2.60 21.52
CA GLY A 48 9.93 -3.58 22.58
C GLY A 48 10.38 -4.94 22.07
N ALA A 49 10.32 -5.21 20.76
CA ALA A 49 10.79 -6.46 20.19
C ALA A 49 12.31 -6.65 20.40
N PRO A 50 12.80 -7.90 20.58
CA PRO A 50 14.23 -8.15 20.74
C PRO A 50 15.06 -7.58 19.58
N VAL A 51 16.26 -7.06 19.88
CA VAL A 51 17.17 -6.50 18.87
C VAL A 51 17.44 -7.48 17.72
N SER A 52 17.48 -8.78 18.00
CA SER A 52 17.67 -9.85 16.99
C SER A 52 16.54 -9.95 15.95
N LYS A 53 15.37 -9.37 16.21
CA LYS A 53 14.28 -9.26 15.22
C LYS A 53 14.54 -8.17 14.19
N TRP A 54 15.35 -7.16 14.53
CA TRP A 54 15.70 -6.08 13.61
C TRP A 54 16.85 -6.49 12.71
N LYS A 55 16.64 -6.34 11.41
CA LYS A 55 17.67 -6.47 10.37
C LYS A 55 17.88 -5.12 9.71
N SER A 56 19.12 -4.64 9.70
CA SER A 56 19.50 -3.47 8.92
C SER A 56 19.55 -3.85 7.44
N LEU A 57 18.81 -3.12 6.63
CA LEU A 57 18.89 -3.12 5.18
C LEU A 57 19.67 -1.87 4.74
N LYS A 58 19.83 -1.67 3.43
CA LYS A 58 20.63 -0.56 2.89
C LYS A 58 20.22 0.82 3.45
N ASN A 59 18.93 1.14 3.40
CA ASN A 59 18.40 2.47 3.74
C ASN A 59 17.31 2.42 4.83
N ARG A 60 17.08 1.29 5.49
CA ARG A 60 16.01 1.12 6.48
C ARG A 60 16.27 -0.09 7.36
N ARG A 61 15.46 -0.31 8.40
CA ARG A 61 15.47 -1.59 9.13
C ARG A 61 14.13 -2.31 9.06
N LEU A 62 14.19 -3.63 9.22
CA LEU A 62 13.08 -4.54 9.00
C LEU A 62 12.95 -5.55 10.16
N GLN A 63 11.72 -5.84 10.59
CA GLN A 63 11.39 -7.06 11.32
C GLN A 63 10.65 -8.05 10.43
N ASN A 64 10.85 -9.34 10.68
CA ASN A 64 10.15 -10.43 10.00
C ASN A 64 9.40 -11.32 11.00
N TRP A 65 8.09 -11.47 10.80
CA TRP A 65 7.17 -12.23 11.64
C TRP A 65 6.32 -13.19 10.80
N GLY A 66 5.93 -14.32 11.40
CA GLY A 66 5.14 -15.35 10.74
C GLY A 66 5.98 -16.45 10.07
N GLY A 67 7.31 -16.28 10.03
CA GLY A 67 8.25 -17.30 9.56
C GLY A 67 9.23 -16.80 8.51
N VAL A 68 9.81 -17.71 7.74
CA VAL A 68 10.77 -17.38 6.67
C VAL A 68 10.18 -17.76 5.32
N VAL A 69 10.04 -16.76 4.45
CA VAL A 69 9.58 -16.96 3.07
C VAL A 69 10.75 -17.39 2.20
N HIS A 70 10.55 -18.47 1.45
CA HIS A 70 11.46 -19.00 0.44
C HIS A 70 10.70 -19.15 -0.89
N GLU A 71 11.43 -19.35 -1.99
CA GLU A 71 10.86 -19.64 -3.32
C GLU A 71 9.87 -20.81 -3.33
N LYS A 72 10.02 -21.76 -2.39
CA LYS A 72 9.20 -22.97 -2.29
C LYS A 72 7.98 -22.76 -1.39
N GLY A 73 7.91 -21.66 -0.62
CA GLY A 73 6.84 -21.36 0.33
C GLY A 73 7.34 -20.79 1.66
N LEU A 74 6.45 -20.74 2.65
CA LEU A 74 6.70 -20.27 4.00
C LEU A 74 7.11 -21.42 4.92
N LEU A 75 8.21 -21.24 5.66
CA LEU A 75 8.50 -21.99 6.89
C LEU A 75 7.88 -21.22 8.06
N PRO A 76 6.73 -21.67 8.60
CA PRO A 76 5.91 -20.84 9.48
C PRO A 76 6.49 -20.72 10.88
N GLN A 77 6.24 -19.58 11.51
CA GLN A 77 6.38 -19.35 12.95
C GLN A 77 5.11 -18.67 13.44
N GLU A 78 4.74 -18.90 14.70
CA GLU A 78 3.56 -18.26 15.26
C GLU A 78 3.73 -16.73 15.31
N LEU A 79 2.66 -16.03 14.94
CA LEU A 79 2.58 -14.60 15.14
C LEU A 79 2.33 -14.30 16.63
N PRO A 80 2.98 -13.29 17.21
CA PRO A 80 2.64 -12.83 18.53
C PRO A 80 1.22 -12.26 18.54
N LEU A 81 0.51 -12.40 19.67
CA LEU A 81 -0.91 -12.04 19.80
C LEU A 81 -1.26 -10.63 19.29
N TRP A 82 -0.37 -9.65 19.49
CA TRP A 82 -0.60 -8.28 19.03
C TRP A 82 -0.59 -8.15 17.50
N LEU A 83 0.18 -8.99 16.79
CA LEU A 83 0.10 -9.09 15.33
C LEU A 83 -1.11 -9.90 14.89
N THR A 84 -1.40 -11.01 15.57
CA THR A 84 -2.56 -11.86 15.29
C THR A 84 -3.84 -11.05 15.26
N LYS A 85 -4.08 -10.21 16.28
CA LYS A 85 -5.26 -9.32 16.36
C LYS A 85 -5.37 -8.39 15.15
N ILE A 86 -4.26 -7.79 14.71
CA ILE A 86 -4.26 -6.88 13.54
C ILE A 86 -4.52 -7.66 12.25
N THR A 87 -3.89 -8.82 12.09
CA THR A 87 -4.07 -9.65 10.90
C THR A 87 -5.48 -10.24 10.80
N GLU A 88 -6.10 -10.60 11.92
CA GLU A 88 -7.49 -11.05 12.00
C GLU A 88 -8.45 -9.91 11.66
N LYS A 89 -8.26 -8.72 12.24
CA LYS A 89 -9.05 -7.53 11.89
C LYS A 89 -9.01 -7.22 10.40
N ILE A 90 -7.80 -7.19 9.80
CA ILE A 90 -7.63 -6.97 8.36
C ILE A 90 -8.32 -8.07 7.55
N TYR A 91 -8.18 -9.33 7.96
CA TYR A 91 -8.80 -10.47 7.28
C TYR A 91 -10.33 -10.36 7.28
N GLU A 92 -10.93 -10.11 8.44
CA GLU A 92 -12.37 -10.04 8.64
C GLU A 92 -12.99 -8.83 7.96
N GLU A 93 -12.43 -7.63 8.16
CA GLU A 93 -13.00 -6.40 7.62
C GLU A 93 -12.80 -6.26 6.10
N SER A 94 -11.73 -6.85 5.54
CA SER A 94 -11.50 -6.78 4.09
C SER A 94 -12.22 -7.88 3.31
N GLY A 95 -12.28 -9.10 3.83
CA GLY A 95 -12.79 -10.27 3.07
C GLY A 95 -12.01 -10.56 1.77
N LEU A 96 -10.79 -10.03 1.62
CA LEU A 96 -10.00 -10.14 0.38
C LEU A 96 -9.02 -11.32 0.37
N PHE A 97 -8.65 -11.82 1.55
CA PHE A 97 -7.74 -12.95 1.68
C PHE A 97 -8.53 -14.26 1.74
N PRO A 98 -8.08 -15.33 1.06
CA PRO A 98 -8.76 -16.63 1.10
C PRO A 98 -8.52 -17.42 2.40
N SER A 99 -7.55 -17.00 3.22
CA SER A 99 -7.24 -17.56 4.52
C SER A 99 -6.47 -16.55 5.39
N ALA A 100 -6.27 -16.88 6.67
CA ALA A 100 -5.60 -16.03 7.63
C ALA A 100 -4.20 -15.59 7.15
N ILE A 101 -3.96 -14.28 7.22
CA ILE A 101 -2.65 -13.67 6.95
C ILE A 101 -1.62 -14.31 7.89
N ASN A 102 -0.51 -14.76 7.32
CA ASN A 102 0.48 -15.57 8.05
C ASN A 102 1.89 -15.01 7.98
N HIS A 103 2.08 -13.82 7.39
CA HIS A 103 3.38 -13.19 7.26
C HIS A 103 3.28 -11.68 7.40
N VAL A 104 4.15 -11.09 8.24
CA VAL A 104 4.19 -9.64 8.48
C VAL A 104 5.63 -9.15 8.41
N LEU A 105 5.85 -8.16 7.56
CA LEU A 105 7.10 -7.40 7.47
C LEU A 105 6.90 -6.02 8.08
N ILE A 106 7.69 -5.68 9.10
CA ILE A 106 7.62 -4.38 9.79
C ILE A 106 8.81 -3.54 9.37
N ASN A 107 8.58 -2.49 8.60
CA ASN A 107 9.63 -1.59 8.14
C ASN A 107 9.62 -0.32 8.98
N GLU A 108 10.80 0.11 9.46
CA GLU A 108 11.01 1.45 9.99
C GLU A 108 11.76 2.29 8.97
N TYR A 109 11.28 3.51 8.77
CA TYR A 109 11.91 4.53 7.96
C TYR A 109 12.17 5.78 8.81
N LEU A 110 13.43 6.23 8.84
CA LEU A 110 13.76 7.59 9.26
C LEU A 110 13.18 8.62 8.25
N PRO A 111 13.09 9.92 8.62
CA PRO A 111 12.63 11.00 7.76
C PRO A 111 13.08 10.93 6.29
N ASN A 112 14.38 10.76 6.06
CA ASN A 112 15.01 10.75 4.75
C ASN A 112 15.05 9.36 4.07
N GLN A 113 14.41 8.35 4.65
CA GLN A 113 14.47 6.98 4.18
C GLN A 113 13.17 6.56 3.48
N GLY A 114 13.33 5.76 2.44
CA GLY A 114 12.24 5.20 1.66
C GLY A 114 12.60 3.81 1.13
N ILE A 115 11.92 3.43 0.06
CA ILE A 115 12.11 2.15 -0.63
C ILE A 115 11.94 2.37 -2.12
N MET A 116 12.95 1.95 -2.89
CA MET A 116 12.91 2.08 -4.35
C MET A 116 11.70 1.36 -4.96
N PRO A 117 11.22 1.80 -6.14
CA PRO A 117 10.14 1.12 -6.86
C PRO A 117 10.42 -0.38 -7.03
N HIS A 118 9.48 -1.21 -6.60
CA HIS A 118 9.62 -2.67 -6.63
C HIS A 118 8.24 -3.35 -6.74
N GLN A 119 8.26 -4.67 -6.95
CA GLN A 119 7.09 -5.54 -6.81
C GLN A 119 7.29 -6.50 -5.65
N ASP A 120 6.18 -7.01 -5.14
CA ASP A 120 6.21 -8.07 -4.14
C ASP A 120 6.56 -9.44 -4.77
N GLY A 121 7.22 -10.28 -3.97
CA GLY A 121 7.72 -11.57 -4.44
C GLY A 121 6.61 -12.56 -4.82
N PRO A 122 6.90 -13.55 -5.68
CA PRO A 122 5.90 -14.47 -6.24
C PRO A 122 5.33 -15.49 -5.25
N ALA A 123 5.81 -15.51 -4.00
CA ALA A 123 5.35 -16.43 -2.97
C ALA A 123 4.01 -16.01 -2.34
N TYR A 124 3.64 -14.73 -2.45
CA TYR A 124 2.47 -14.18 -1.79
C TYR A 124 1.21 -14.34 -2.66
N PHE A 125 0.07 -14.51 -2.00
CA PHE A 125 -1.23 -14.26 -2.61
C PHE A 125 -1.29 -12.78 -3.06
N PRO A 126 -1.87 -12.45 -4.24
CA PRO A 126 -1.77 -11.13 -4.86
C PRO A 126 -2.69 -10.07 -4.21
N VAL A 127 -2.62 -9.97 -2.88
CA VAL A 127 -3.24 -8.95 -2.04
C VAL A 127 -2.23 -8.55 -0.98
N VAL A 128 -2.00 -7.25 -0.86
CA VAL A 128 -1.10 -6.67 0.13
C VAL A 128 -1.88 -5.70 0.99
N ALA A 129 -1.75 -5.83 2.31
CA ALA A 129 -2.30 -4.87 3.26
C ALA A 129 -1.15 -4.18 4.02
N ILE A 130 -1.12 -2.85 4.02
CA ILE A 130 -0.10 -2.03 4.68
C ILE A 130 -0.77 -1.12 5.69
N LEU A 131 -0.57 -1.43 6.98
CA LEU A 131 -0.95 -0.55 8.07
C LEU A 131 0.19 0.47 8.31
N SER A 132 -0.13 1.75 8.23
CA SER A 132 0.83 2.85 8.44
C SER A 132 0.74 3.38 9.87
N LEU A 133 1.88 3.58 10.53
CA LEU A 133 1.98 4.13 11.90
C LEU A 133 3.04 5.24 11.95
N GLY A 134 2.84 6.23 12.82
CA GLY A 134 3.81 7.31 13.02
C GLY A 134 3.80 8.33 11.87
N SER A 135 4.96 8.66 11.32
CA SER A 135 5.04 9.71 10.30
C SER A 135 4.31 9.35 8.99
N PRO A 136 3.61 10.30 8.33
CA PRO A 136 3.01 10.08 7.02
C PRO A 136 4.08 9.84 5.94
N ALA A 137 3.67 9.31 4.79
CA ALA A 137 4.52 9.24 3.60
C ALA A 137 3.70 9.20 2.32
N VAL A 138 4.30 9.59 1.20
CA VAL A 138 3.76 9.36 -0.14
C VAL A 138 4.31 8.05 -0.69
N MET A 139 3.41 7.21 -1.19
CA MET A 139 3.75 6.02 -1.95
C MET A 139 3.35 6.22 -3.41
N ASP A 140 4.29 5.98 -4.31
CA ASP A 140 4.09 6.10 -5.75
C ASP A 140 3.86 4.72 -6.35
N PHE A 141 2.84 4.58 -7.19
CA PHE A 141 2.59 3.45 -8.06
C PHE A 141 2.94 3.88 -9.49
N THR A 142 3.84 3.15 -10.13
CA THR A 142 4.31 3.43 -11.49
C THR A 142 4.18 2.19 -12.35
N SER A 143 3.69 2.34 -13.57
CA SER A 143 3.50 1.20 -14.48
C SER A 143 4.83 0.48 -14.78
N HIS A 144 4.83 -0.84 -14.68
CA HIS A 144 5.98 -1.67 -15.05
C HIS A 144 6.19 -1.63 -16.57
N SER A 145 7.45 -1.66 -17.01
CA SER A 145 7.83 -1.71 -18.44
C SER A 145 7.14 -2.81 -19.28
N ARG A 146 6.62 -3.87 -18.65
CA ARG A 146 5.87 -4.92 -19.34
C ARG A 146 4.56 -4.39 -19.93
N LEU A 147 3.86 -3.53 -19.21
CA LEU A 147 2.65 -2.85 -19.69
C LEU A 147 2.98 -1.84 -20.80
N ARG A 148 4.14 -1.16 -20.70
CA ARG A 148 4.62 -0.23 -21.74
C ARG A 148 4.97 -0.89 -23.07
N SER A 149 5.30 -2.18 -23.08
CA SER A 149 5.63 -2.90 -24.32
C SER A 149 4.38 -3.38 -25.07
N CYS A 150 3.25 -3.57 -24.39
CA CYS A 150 2.00 -4.03 -24.99
C CYS A 150 1.30 -2.93 -25.80
N THR A 151 1.51 -1.65 -25.44
CA THR A 151 0.91 -0.51 -26.13
C THR A 151 1.69 -0.08 -27.38
N ASN A 152 2.93 -0.55 -27.55
CA ASN A 152 3.80 -0.16 -28.65
C ASN A 152 3.80 -1.14 -29.84
N ASN A 153 3.01 -2.22 -29.79
CA ASN A 153 2.99 -3.26 -30.84
C ASN A 153 1.78 -3.17 -31.80
N VAL A 154 1.27 -1.97 -32.05
CA VAL A 154 0.40 -1.71 -33.22
C VAL A 154 1.19 -0.87 -34.23
N GLU A 155 2.28 -1.43 -34.74
CA GLU A 155 2.80 -1.03 -36.04
C GLU A 155 2.16 -1.95 -37.08
N ASP A 156 1.05 -1.47 -37.66
CA ASP A 156 0.42 -2.03 -38.84
C ASP A 156 1.46 -2.20 -39.94
N THR A 157 1.82 -3.44 -40.22
CA THR A 157 2.39 -3.81 -41.51
C THR A 157 1.24 -3.90 -42.49
N ASN A 158 0.96 -2.81 -43.21
CA ASN A 158 0.41 -2.87 -44.57
C ASN A 158 0.59 -1.54 -45.31
N SER A 159 1.30 -1.61 -46.43
CA SER A 159 1.39 -0.62 -47.49
C SER A 159 0.05 -0.42 -48.19
N ASP A 160 -0.41 0.82 -48.33
CA ASP A 160 -0.60 1.54 -49.61
C ASP A 160 -1.55 2.73 -49.44
N GLY A 161 -1.24 3.83 -50.11
CA GLY A 161 -1.79 5.15 -49.84
C GLY A 161 -3.26 5.37 -50.20
N ARG A 162 -3.93 6.24 -49.42
CA ARG A 162 -4.64 7.46 -49.88
C ARG A 162 -5.19 8.23 -48.67
N THR A 163 -5.19 9.55 -48.82
CA THR A 163 -5.70 10.59 -47.93
C THR A 163 -7.15 10.38 -47.46
N SER A 164 -7.43 10.58 -46.16
CA SER A 164 -8.69 11.10 -45.61
C SER A 164 -8.49 11.51 -44.13
N ASP A 165 -8.66 12.80 -43.84
CA ASP A 165 -8.83 13.35 -42.49
C ASP A 165 -10.16 12.87 -41.88
N ILE A 166 -10.11 11.97 -40.89
CA ILE A 166 -11.19 11.77 -39.91
C ILE A 166 -10.56 11.41 -38.55
N GLY A 167 -10.71 12.32 -37.58
CA GLY A 167 -10.65 12.09 -36.14
C GLY A 167 -9.65 11.07 -35.60
N LYS A 168 -8.36 11.43 -35.51
CA LYS A 168 -7.47 10.78 -34.54
C LYS A 168 -7.90 11.20 -33.14
N GLU A 169 -8.91 10.53 -32.58
CA GLU A 169 -9.07 10.45 -31.14
C GLU A 169 -7.75 9.94 -30.57
N LYS A 170 -7.09 10.82 -29.81
CA LYS A 170 -5.91 10.50 -29.02
C LYS A 170 -6.30 9.44 -28.00
N PHE A 171 -6.19 8.16 -28.36
CA PHE A 171 -5.96 7.12 -27.36
C PHE A 171 -4.50 7.28 -26.87
N LEU A 172 -4.28 8.34 -26.09
CA LEU A 172 -3.11 8.47 -25.23
C LEU A 172 -3.15 7.26 -24.30
N GLY A 173 -2.27 6.30 -24.56
CA GLY A 173 -2.09 5.13 -23.70
C GLY A 173 -1.82 5.60 -22.28
N ASP A 174 -2.79 5.34 -21.41
CA ASP A 174 -2.80 5.79 -20.03
C ASP A 174 -1.74 5.05 -19.21
N ASN A 175 -0.51 5.56 -19.29
CA ASN A 175 0.60 5.28 -18.39
C ASN A 175 0.32 5.96 -17.04
N HIS A 176 -0.78 5.59 -16.39
CA HIS A 176 -1.24 6.23 -15.17
C HIS A 176 -0.39 5.81 -13.97
N SER A 177 0.71 6.52 -13.72
CA SER A 177 1.29 6.54 -12.39
C SER A 177 0.32 7.26 -11.44
N CYS A 178 0.26 6.84 -10.18
CA CYS A 178 -0.51 7.55 -9.16
C CYS A 178 0.23 7.56 -7.83
N SER A 179 0.01 8.60 -7.04
CA SER A 179 0.56 8.73 -5.69
C SER A 179 -0.53 8.60 -4.64
N ILE A 180 -0.21 8.01 -3.50
CA ILE A 180 -1.11 7.86 -2.36
C ILE A 180 -0.43 8.43 -1.12
N VAL A 181 -1.14 9.29 -0.38
CA VAL A 181 -0.71 9.76 0.92
C VAL A 181 -1.07 8.73 1.98
N LEU A 182 -0.08 8.19 2.66
CA LEU A 182 -0.21 7.21 3.73
C LEU A 182 -0.17 7.93 5.08
N MET A 183 -1.35 8.29 5.61
CA MET A 183 -1.44 8.89 6.94
C MET A 183 -1.21 7.84 8.04
N PRO A 184 -0.72 8.24 9.24
CA PRO A 184 -0.77 7.36 10.40
C PRO A 184 -2.17 6.75 10.59
N ARG A 185 -2.19 5.54 11.16
CA ARG A 185 -3.39 4.75 11.45
C ARG A 185 -4.21 4.29 10.23
N SER A 186 -3.79 4.64 9.02
CA SER A 186 -4.46 4.19 7.79
C SER A 186 -4.05 2.79 7.35
N LEU A 187 -4.96 2.12 6.65
CA LEU A 187 -4.71 0.87 5.94
C LEU A 187 -4.77 1.11 4.43
N LEU A 188 -3.67 0.80 3.74
CA LEU A 188 -3.64 0.69 2.29
C LEU A 188 -3.75 -0.79 1.91
N ILE A 189 -4.67 -1.13 1.01
CA ILE A 189 -4.74 -2.44 0.37
C ILE A 189 -4.57 -2.26 -1.14
N PHE A 190 -3.72 -3.07 -1.75
CA PHE A 190 -3.67 -3.18 -3.21
C PHE A 190 -3.63 -4.65 -3.65
N LYS A 191 -4.23 -4.92 -4.80
CA LYS A 191 -4.41 -6.26 -5.36
C LYS A 191 -4.38 -6.25 -6.90
N ASP A 192 -4.54 -7.41 -7.52
CA ASP A 192 -4.73 -7.58 -8.97
C ASP A 192 -3.73 -6.73 -9.79
N GLU A 193 -4.20 -5.85 -10.68
CA GLU A 193 -3.35 -5.01 -11.55
C GLU A 193 -2.34 -4.17 -10.77
N ALA A 194 -2.74 -3.52 -9.68
CA ALA A 194 -1.81 -2.75 -8.83
C ALA A 194 -0.73 -3.64 -8.17
N TYR A 195 -0.99 -4.93 -8.02
CA TYR A 195 -0.01 -5.90 -7.53
C TYR A 195 0.89 -6.43 -8.66
N SER A 196 0.33 -6.77 -9.82
CA SER A 196 1.03 -7.46 -10.91
C SER A 196 1.76 -6.54 -11.89
N ASP A 197 1.22 -5.35 -12.14
CA ASP A 197 1.60 -4.52 -13.28
C ASP A 197 2.20 -3.18 -12.87
N TYR A 198 2.20 -2.88 -11.57
CA TYR A 198 2.75 -1.66 -11.01
C TYR A 198 3.94 -1.92 -10.08
N LEU A 199 4.95 -1.07 -10.19
CA LEU A 199 5.99 -0.89 -9.20
C LEU A 199 5.50 0.09 -8.14
N HIS A 200 5.78 -0.19 -6.88
CA HIS A 200 5.47 0.74 -5.79
C HIS A 200 6.71 1.10 -4.98
N GLY A 201 6.77 2.35 -4.50
CA GLY A 201 7.92 2.87 -3.77
C GLY A 201 7.60 4.07 -2.90
N ILE A 202 8.54 4.41 -2.01
CA ILE A 202 8.50 5.62 -1.18
C ILE A 202 9.83 6.33 -1.41
N LYS A 203 9.80 7.62 -1.75
CA LYS A 203 11.02 8.41 -2.02
C LYS A 203 11.86 8.60 -0.75
N ASP A 204 13.18 8.48 -0.89
CA ASP A 204 14.18 8.83 0.12
C ASP A 204 14.23 10.37 0.28
N SER A 205 13.28 10.94 1.01
CA SER A 205 13.19 12.40 1.21
C SER A 205 12.42 12.75 2.48
N GLU A 206 12.92 13.74 3.22
CA GLU A 206 12.26 14.32 4.40
C GLU A 206 11.03 15.16 4.01
N VAL A 207 11.08 15.76 2.82
CA VAL A 207 9.99 16.52 2.22
C VAL A 207 9.56 15.82 0.95
N GLN A 208 8.33 15.32 0.92
CA GLN A 208 7.78 14.63 -0.23
C GLN A 208 6.77 15.53 -0.92
N GLU A 209 7.14 16.00 -2.10
CA GLU A 209 6.26 16.67 -3.04
C GLU A 209 5.44 15.63 -3.81
N TYR A 210 4.16 15.91 -3.98
CA TYR A 210 3.27 15.12 -4.82
C TYR A 210 2.31 16.02 -5.58
N ASP A 211 1.88 15.55 -6.75
CA ASP A 211 0.88 16.22 -7.59
C ASP A 211 -0.33 15.29 -7.73
N GLY A 212 -1.45 15.68 -7.12
CA GLY A 212 -2.73 14.96 -7.27
C GLY A 212 -2.72 13.55 -6.67
N ALA A 213 -2.36 13.41 -5.38
CA ALA A 213 -2.50 12.11 -4.73
C ALA A 213 -3.97 11.69 -4.70
N VAL A 214 -4.22 10.41 -4.97
CA VAL A 214 -5.57 9.92 -5.27
C VAL A 214 -6.50 9.91 -4.05
N ASN A 215 -5.97 10.16 -2.86
CA ASN A 215 -6.68 10.18 -1.58
C ASN A 215 -6.45 11.50 -0.80
N GLU A 216 -6.22 12.61 -1.51
CA GLU A 216 -5.95 13.91 -0.91
C GLU A 216 -7.03 14.37 0.07
N ILE A 217 -8.30 14.16 -0.27
CA ILE A 217 -9.43 14.59 0.58
C ILE A 217 -9.42 13.85 1.90
N GLU A 218 -9.18 12.54 1.86
CA GLU A 218 -9.09 11.67 3.03
C GLU A 218 -7.87 12.04 3.88
N ALA A 219 -6.73 12.31 3.25
CA ALA A 219 -5.51 12.72 3.93
C ALA A 219 -5.66 14.09 4.63
N LEU A 220 -6.28 15.07 3.96
CA LEU A 220 -6.49 16.41 4.51
C LEU A 220 -7.43 16.41 5.72
N LYS A 221 -8.50 15.59 5.70
CA LYS A 221 -9.41 15.44 6.84
C LYS A 221 -8.68 14.98 8.10
N HIS A 222 -7.72 14.07 7.97
CA HIS A 222 -6.90 13.61 9.09
C HIS A 222 -5.98 14.73 9.61
N SER A 223 -5.40 15.55 8.72
CA SER A 223 -4.56 16.69 9.15
C SER A 223 -5.36 17.76 9.92
N VAL A 224 -6.61 18.03 9.53
CA VAL A 224 -7.46 19.02 10.21
C VAL A 224 -7.90 18.52 11.60
N GLN A 225 -8.15 17.23 11.77
CA GLN A 225 -8.49 16.66 13.09
C GLN A 225 -7.31 16.73 14.06
N ASP A 226 -6.08 16.49 13.61
CA ASP A 226 -4.87 16.67 14.43
C ASP A 226 -4.61 18.16 14.74
N GLN A 227 -4.94 19.07 13.81
CA GLN A 227 -4.77 20.51 14.01
C GLN A 227 -5.84 21.15 14.90
N GLN A 228 -7.01 20.54 15.10
CA GLN A 228 -8.02 21.06 16.04
C GLN A 228 -7.60 20.96 17.53
N GLN A 229 -6.41 20.42 17.82
CA GLN A 229 -5.76 20.54 19.13
C GLN A 229 -4.87 21.80 19.29
N PHE A 230 -4.63 22.58 18.22
CA PHE A 230 -3.94 23.87 18.28
C PHE A 230 -4.68 24.91 17.43
N GLY A 231 -5.27 25.90 18.10
CA GLY A 231 -6.23 26.81 17.48
C GLY A 231 -5.70 27.74 16.38
N SER A 232 -6.71 28.34 15.73
CA SER A 232 -6.78 29.55 14.89
C SER A 232 -6.51 29.46 13.38
N ASP A 233 -7.61 29.55 12.63
CA ASP A 233 -7.99 30.65 11.71
C ASP A 233 -6.95 31.15 10.70
N VAL A 234 -7.26 31.04 9.40
CA VAL A 234 -7.46 32.14 8.43
C VAL A 234 -7.81 31.50 7.08
N GLY A 235 -8.91 31.97 6.47
CA GLY A 235 -9.23 31.67 5.08
C GLY A 235 -8.69 32.73 4.12
N SER A 236 -8.46 32.33 2.87
CA SER A 236 -8.57 33.18 1.68
C SER A 236 -8.38 32.33 0.42
N GLU A 237 -9.30 32.47 -0.53
CA GLU A 237 -9.23 31.94 -1.89
C GLU A 237 -8.04 32.56 -2.63
N GLU A 238 -7.24 31.78 -3.37
CA GLU A 238 -6.41 32.33 -4.45
C GLU A 238 -5.99 31.28 -5.51
N MET A 239 -6.25 31.68 -6.76
CA MET A 239 -5.55 31.40 -8.04
C MET A 239 -4.79 30.08 -8.23
N ARG A 240 -5.22 29.28 -9.23
CA ARG A 240 -4.57 28.04 -9.69
C ARG A 240 -3.19 28.30 -10.33
N THR A 241 -2.16 28.46 -9.51
CA THR A 241 -0.81 27.99 -9.81
C THR A 241 -0.73 26.53 -9.39
N GLN A 242 -0.07 25.68 -10.18
CA GLN A 242 0.08 24.25 -9.88
C GLN A 242 1.06 24.11 -8.70
N GLU A 243 0.60 24.39 -7.48
CA GLU A 243 1.36 24.24 -6.24
C GLU A 243 1.47 22.76 -5.92
N PHE A 244 2.69 22.21 -6.02
CA PHE A 244 2.98 20.88 -5.51
C PHE A 244 2.71 20.86 -4.00
N LYS A 245 1.90 19.91 -3.55
CA LYS A 245 1.63 19.73 -2.12
C LYS A 245 2.80 18.98 -1.48
N THR A 246 3.12 19.33 -0.24
CA THR A 246 4.25 18.76 0.49
C THR A 246 3.82 18.00 1.74
N ILE A 247 4.48 16.87 2.00
CA ILE A 247 4.44 16.17 3.29
C ILE A 247 5.82 16.24 3.94
N HIS A 248 5.85 16.70 5.18
CA HIS A 248 7.03 16.74 6.02
C HIS A 248 7.09 15.51 6.92
N ARG A 249 8.18 14.74 6.80
CA ARG A 249 8.40 13.51 7.55
C ARG A 249 9.29 13.77 8.75
N ASN A 250 8.75 14.32 9.82
CA ASN A 250 9.56 14.80 10.96
C ASN A 250 9.92 13.71 11.97
N THR A 251 9.31 12.53 11.88
CA THR A 251 9.50 11.41 12.82
C THR A 251 9.63 10.10 12.07
N ASN A 252 9.91 9.01 12.79
CA ASN A 252 10.00 7.69 12.18
C ASN A 252 8.62 7.23 11.69
N ARG A 253 8.59 6.67 10.48
CA ARG A 253 7.44 5.94 9.96
C ARG A 253 7.62 4.45 10.23
N ILE A 254 6.59 3.80 10.75
CA ILE A 254 6.50 2.35 10.83
C ILE A 254 5.42 1.88 9.85
N SER A 255 5.67 0.76 9.17
CA SER A 255 4.63 0.08 8.38
C SER A 255 4.62 -1.40 8.62
N LEU A 256 3.44 -1.98 8.80
CA LEU A 256 3.22 -3.41 8.90
C LEU A 256 2.65 -3.86 7.55
N THR A 257 3.47 -4.53 6.75
CA THR A 257 3.04 -5.15 5.50
C THR A 257 2.60 -6.58 5.78
N CYS A 258 1.28 -6.77 5.82
CA CYS A 258 0.57 -8.01 6.11
C CYS A 258 0.26 -8.76 4.81
N ARG A 259 0.73 -10.01 4.71
CA ARG A 259 0.62 -10.83 3.50
C ARG A 259 0.28 -12.29 3.81
N LEU A 260 -0.33 -12.94 2.84
CA LEU A 260 -0.63 -14.36 2.89
C LEU A 260 0.32 -15.14 1.98
N VAL A 261 0.99 -16.16 2.52
CA VAL A 261 1.69 -17.18 1.74
C VAL A 261 0.87 -18.46 1.72
N LEU A 262 0.45 -18.90 0.53
CA LEU A 262 -0.41 -20.08 0.37
C LEU A 262 0.33 -21.40 0.61
N LYS A 263 1.58 -21.50 0.15
CA LYS A 263 2.39 -22.71 0.26
C LYS A 263 3.13 -22.70 1.60
N VAL A 264 2.66 -23.47 2.59
CA VAL A 264 3.27 -23.55 3.93
C VAL A 264 3.88 -24.92 4.17
N HIS A 265 5.14 -24.96 4.61
CA HIS A 265 5.91 -26.18 4.84
C HIS A 265 6.24 -26.36 6.32
N LYS A 266 5.79 -27.48 6.91
CA LYS A 266 6.03 -27.80 8.33
C LYS A 266 7.42 -28.38 8.62
N LYS A 267 8.22 -28.68 7.58
CA LYS A 267 9.58 -29.21 7.69
C LYS A 267 10.53 -28.29 6.93
N LEU A 268 11.76 -28.17 7.41
CA LEU A 268 12.85 -27.51 6.69
C LEU A 268 12.91 -28.06 5.26
N PHE A 269 13.08 -27.17 4.28
CA PHE A 269 13.30 -27.57 2.91
C PHE A 269 14.49 -28.53 2.87
N LYS A 270 14.26 -29.76 2.39
CA LYS A 270 15.38 -30.60 1.96
C LYS A 270 15.95 -29.93 0.73
N PHE A 271 17.15 -29.37 0.89
CA PHE A 271 17.99 -28.88 -0.20
C PHE A 271 18.73 -30.06 -0.81
#